data_AF-A0A1V4HTK8-F1
#
_entry.id   AF-A0A1V4HTK8-F1
#
_cell.length_a   1.000
_cell.length_b   1.000
_cell.length_c   1.000
_cell.angle_alpha   90.00
_cell.angle_beta   90.00
_cell.angle_gamma   90.00
#
_symmetry.space_group_name_H-M   'P 1'
#
loop_
_entity.id
_entity.type
_entity.pdbx_description
1 polymer ?
#
loop_
_entity_poly.entity_id
_entity_poly.type
_entity_poly.pdbx_seq_one_letter_code
_entity_poly.pdbx_strand_id
1 'polypeptide(L)'
;MLNNDKFILVQGDDWEGLYLNNEMFDEDHKILREALVGYMNKYKTLDVEFHSLNDEGDAWLQERGNLPNYYNEIPENYFVYTF
;
A
#
# COMPACT_ATOMS: atom_id res chain seq x y z
N MET A 1 14.48 18.70 -10.66
CA MET A 1 13.17 18.08 -10.96
C MET A 1 12.64 17.61 -9.62
N LEU A 2 11.44 18.03 -9.23
CA LEU A 2 10.77 17.38 -8.10
C LEU A 2 10.37 16.00 -8.62
N ASN A 3 10.88 14.94 -8.00
CA ASN A 3 10.38 13.61 -8.28
C ASN A 3 8.91 13.59 -7.85
N ASN A 4 8.02 13.22 -8.77
CA ASN A 4 6.62 12.93 -8.45
C ASN A 4 6.49 11.51 -7.87
N ASP A 5 7.43 11.14 -6.99
CA ASP A 5 7.40 9.85 -6.32
C ASP A 5 6.22 9.86 -5.34
N LYS A 6 5.30 8.92 -5.48
CA LYS A 6 4.14 8.77 -4.61
C LYS A 6 4.18 7.40 -3.95
N PHE A 7 4.10 7.38 -2.62
CA PHE A 7 3.90 6.16 -1.87
C PHE A 7 2.43 5.87 -1.63
N ILE A 8 2.05 4.60 -1.70
CA ILE A 8 0.72 4.13 -1.36
C ILE A 8 0.90 2.95 -0.41
N LEU A 9 0.44 3.08 0.83
CA LEU A 9 0.41 1.99 1.79
C LEU A 9 -0.98 1.36 1.77
N VAL A 10 -1.05 0.07 1.47
CA VAL A 10 -2.26 -0.74 1.55
C VAL A 10 -2.13 -1.68 2.73
N GLN A 11 -3.15 -1.69 3.59
CA GLN A 11 -3.27 -2.61 4.70
C GLN A 11 -4.46 -3.54 4.47
N GLY A 12 -4.27 -4.85 4.61
CA GLY A 12 -5.33 -5.84 4.63
C GLY A 12 -4.97 -7.00 5.54
N ASP A 13 -5.90 -7.43 6.40
CA ASP A 13 -5.65 -8.42 7.46
C ASP A 13 -4.34 -8.14 8.25
N ASP A 14 -3.43 -9.12 8.30
CA ASP A 14 -2.07 -9.02 8.86
C ASP A 14 -1.00 -8.80 7.79
N TRP A 15 -1.36 -8.23 6.64
CA TRP A 15 -0.47 -7.87 5.53
C TRP A 15 -0.48 -6.36 5.25
N GLU A 16 0.69 -5.84 4.92
CA GLU A 16 0.89 -4.47 4.47
C GLU A 16 1.74 -4.47 3.20
N GLY A 17 1.29 -3.74 2.17
CA GLY A 17 2.01 -3.53 0.92
C GLY A 17 2.27 -2.06 0.71
N LEU A 18 3.53 -1.72 0.46
CA LEU A 18 3.97 -0.38 0.10
C LEU A 18 4.25 -0.35 -1.40
N TYR A 19 3.56 0.54 -2.10
CA TYR A 19 3.76 0.79 -3.52
C TYR A 19 4.46 2.12 -3.71
N LEU A 20 5.37 2.18 -4.68
CA LEU A 20 5.98 3.41 -5.16
C LEU A 20 5.56 3.59 -6.63
N ASN A 21 4.87 4.68 -6.93
CA ASN A 21 4.37 4.96 -8.29
C ASN A 21 3.57 3.79 -8.88
N ASN A 22 2.68 3.20 -8.07
CA ASN A 22 1.77 2.11 -8.40
C ASN A 22 2.43 0.71 -8.55
N GLU A 23 3.74 0.57 -8.37
CA GLU A 23 4.46 -0.72 -8.39
C GLU A 23 4.85 -1.12 -6.96
N MET A 24 4.75 -2.42 -6.66
CA MET A 24 5.11 -2.98 -5.35
C MET A 24 6.57 -2.66 -5.04
N PHE A 25 6.78 -1.97 -3.94
CA PHE A 25 8.08 -1.57 -3.45
C PHE A 25 8.53 -2.46 -2.30
N ASP A 26 7.61 -2.80 -1.40
CA ASP A 26 7.85 -3.65 -0.23
C ASP A 26 6.54 -4.31 0.24
N GLU A 27 6.61 -5.52 0.77
CA GLU A 27 5.46 -6.24 1.35
C GLU A 27 5.92 -6.98 2.60
N ASP A 28 5.21 -6.81 3.71
CA ASP A 28 5.49 -7.51 4.96
C ASP A 28 4.21 -7.61 5.80
N HIS A 29 4.23 -8.41 6.85
CA HIS A 29 3.14 -8.45 7.83
C HIS A 29 3.04 -7.17 8.66
N LYS A 30 4.08 -6.34 8.61
CA LYS A 30 4.14 -5.04 9.28
C LYS A 30 5.21 -4.15 8.67
N ILE A 31 4.80 -3.20 7.84
CA ILE A 31 5.65 -2.11 7.40
C ILE A 31 5.78 -1.13 8.56
N LEU A 32 6.89 -1.24 9.28
CA LEU A 32 7.20 -0.38 10.41
C LEU A 32 7.18 1.09 9.98
N ARG A 33 6.49 1.93 10.75
CA ARG A 33 6.38 3.38 10.51
C ARG A 33 7.74 4.05 10.30
N GLU A 34 8.77 3.55 10.98
CA GLU A 34 10.15 4.02 10.80
C GLU A 34 10.70 3.75 9.39
N ALA A 35 10.36 2.61 8.78
CA ALA A 35 10.78 2.26 7.43
C ALA A 35 10.15 3.20 6.39
N LEU A 36 8.83 3.44 6.49
CA LEU A 36 8.13 4.39 5.63
C LEU A 36 8.74 5.79 5.69
N VAL A 37 9.03 6.30 6.90
CA VAL A 37 9.70 7.60 7.06
C VAL A 37 11.11 7.59 6.44
N GLY A 38 11.84 6.50 6.57
CA GLY A 38 13.14 6.30 5.89
C GLY A 38 13.01 6.41 4.37
N TYR A 39 12.00 5.75 3.79
CA TYR A 39 11.73 5.79 2.35
C TYR A 39 11.29 7.19 1.89
N MET A 40 10.36 7.85 2.58
CA MET A 40 9.97 9.23 2.28
C MET A 40 11.19 10.18 2.23
N ASN A 41 12.10 10.06 3.20
CA ASN A 41 13.33 10.86 3.25
C ASN A 41 14.31 10.54 2.11
N LYS A 42 14.38 9.28 1.67
CA LYS A 42 15.23 8.82 0.56
C LYS A 42 14.72 9.33 -0.77
N TYR A 43 13.43 9.22 -1.03
CA TYR A 43 12.78 9.60 -2.29
C TYR A 43 12.34 11.07 -2.34
N LYS A 44 12.54 11.82 -1.23
CA LYS A 44 12.22 13.26 -1.14
C LYS A 44 10.75 13.56 -1.46
N THR A 45 9.86 12.69 -1.00
CA THR A 45 8.41 12.83 -1.17
C THR A 45 7.69 12.83 0.18
N LEU A 46 6.62 13.61 0.23
CA LEU A 46 5.62 13.60 1.29
C LEU A 46 4.25 13.15 0.76
N ASP A 47 4.18 12.81 -0.52
CA ASP A 47 2.96 12.30 -1.17
C ASP A 47 2.79 10.83 -0.81
N VAL A 48 1.98 10.59 0.23
CA VAL A 48 1.71 9.28 0.79
C VAL A 48 0.22 9.11 0.98
N GLU A 49 -0.34 8.05 0.39
CA GLU A 49 -1.71 7.63 0.62
C GLU A 49 -1.75 6.38 1.50
N PHE A 50 -2.83 6.27 2.27
CA PHE A 50 -3.10 5.14 3.16
C PHE A 50 -4.46 4.58 2.79
N HIS A 51 -4.50 3.30 2.46
CA HIS A 51 -5.72 2.58 2.14
C HIS A 51 -5.81 1.34 3.01
N SER A 52 -7.01 1.04 3.47
CA SER A 52 -7.32 -0.22 4.16
C SER A 52 -8.29 -1.01 3.31
N LEU A 53 -8.09 -2.32 3.24
CA LEU A 53 -9.05 -3.23 2.66
C LEU A 53 -10.26 -3.37 3.59
N ASN A 54 -11.42 -3.60 2.99
CA ASN A 54 -12.64 -3.98 3.69
C ASN A 54 -12.75 -5.52 3.77
N ASP A 55 -13.81 -6.03 4.39
CA ASP A 55 -14.02 -7.48 4.57
C ASP A 55 -13.95 -8.29 3.25
N GLU A 56 -14.45 -7.74 2.13
CA GLU A 56 -14.34 -8.41 0.82
C GLU A 56 -12.90 -8.41 0.31
N GLY A 57 -12.17 -7.30 0.51
CA GLY A 57 -10.76 -7.18 0.19
C GLY A 57 -9.88 -8.11 1.01
N ASP A 58 -10.15 -8.24 2.31
CA ASP A 58 -9.43 -9.15 3.21
C ASP A 58 -9.65 -10.61 2.80
N ALA A 59 -10.89 -11.01 2.51
CA ALA A 59 -11.19 -12.36 2.03
C ALA A 59 -10.47 -12.65 0.70
N TRP A 60 -10.46 -11.68 -0.22
CA TRP A 60 -9.73 -11.78 -1.48
C TRP A 60 -8.22 -11.91 -1.28
N LEU A 61 -7.64 -11.17 -0.33
CA LEU A 61 -6.22 -11.24 0.01
C LEU A 61 -5.87 -12.63 0.60
N GLN A 62 -6.70 -13.14 1.51
CA GLN A 62 -6.51 -14.47 2.11
C GLN A 62 -6.56 -15.60 1.06
N GLU A 63 -7.40 -15.50 0.04
CA GLU A 63 -7.46 -16.48 -1.05
C GLU A 63 -6.20 -16.46 -1.94
N ARG A 64 -5.57 -15.29 -2.13
CA ARG A 64 -4.37 -15.13 -2.97
C ARG A 64 -3.09 -15.43 -2.20
N GLY A 65 -3.04 -15.07 -0.91
CA GLY A 65 -1.88 -15.19 -0.04
C GLY A 65 -0.85 -14.08 -0.18
N ASN A 66 -1.12 -13.06 -1.02
CA ASN A 66 -0.28 -11.87 -1.17
C ASN A 66 -1.02 -10.74 -1.90
N LEU A 67 -0.50 -9.52 -1.75
CA LEU A 67 -0.91 -8.36 -2.53
C LEU A 67 -0.36 -8.42 -3.97
N PRO A 68 -1.04 -7.79 -4.95
CA PRO A 68 -0.60 -7.79 -6.35
C PRO A 68 0.63 -6.91 -6.55
N ASN A 69 1.37 -7.13 -7.65
CA ASN A 69 2.56 -6.32 -7.96
C ASN A 69 2.21 -4.88 -8.32
N TYR A 70 0.98 -4.60 -8.76
CA TYR A 70 0.53 -3.25 -9.07
C TYR A 70 -0.71 -2.85 -8.27
N TYR A 71 -0.69 -1.66 -7.68
CA TYR A 71 -1.76 -1.17 -6.79
C TYR A 71 -3.13 -1.13 -7.50
N ASN A 72 -3.16 -0.72 -8.76
CA ASN A 72 -4.37 -0.65 -9.58
C ASN A 72 -4.95 -2.02 -9.97
N GLU A 73 -4.32 -3.13 -9.60
CA GLU A 73 -4.92 -4.47 -9.74
C GLU A 73 -5.86 -4.80 -8.57
N ILE A 74 -5.83 -4.01 -7.49
CA ILE A 74 -6.76 -4.14 -6.37
C ILE A 74 -8.10 -3.51 -6.80
N PRO A 75 -9.20 -4.28 -6.83
CA PRO A 75 -10.52 -3.73 -7.15
C PRO A 75 -10.90 -2.58 -6.23
N GLU A 76 -11.38 -1.49 -6.82
CA GLU A 76 -11.72 -0.26 -6.10
C GLU A 76 -12.74 -0.49 -4.97
N ASN A 77 -13.69 -1.40 -5.18
CA ASN A 77 -14.70 -1.77 -4.19
C ASN A 77 -14.15 -2.53 -2.97
N TYR A 78 -12.88 -2.93 -2.96
CA TYR A 78 -12.24 -3.58 -1.82
C TYR A 78 -11.64 -2.61 -0.81
N PHE A 79 -11.64 -1.31 -1.09
CA PHE A 79 -11.14 -0.32 -0.16
C PHE A 79 -12.23 0.20 0.79
N VAL A 80 -11.83 0.55 2.01
CA VAL A 80 -12.67 1.28 2.96
C VAL A 80 -12.74 2.74 2.55
N TYR A 81 -13.95 3.21 2.25
CA TYR A 81 -14.22 4.64 2.07
C TYR A 81 -14.75 5.23 3.38
N THR A 82 -13.87 5.88 4.14
CA THR A 82 -14.32 6.79 5.20
C THR A 82 -14.70 8.13 4.58
N PHE A 83 -15.98 8.49 4.70
CA PHE A 83 -16.51 9.82 4.34
C PHE A 83 -16.12 10.89 5.35
#